data_AF-A0A954W1W6-F1
#
_entry.id   AF-A0A954W1W6-F1
#
_cell.length_a   1.000
_cell.length_b   1.000
_cell.length_c   1.000
_cell.angle_alpha   90.00
_cell.angle_beta   90.00
_cell.angle_gamma   90.00
#
_symmetry.space_group_name_H-M   'P 1'
#
loop_
_entity.id
_entity.type
_entity.pdbx_description
1 polymer ?
#
loop_
_entity_poly.entity_id
_entity_poly.type
_entity_poly.pdbx_seq_one_letter_code
_entity_poly.pdbx_strand_id
1 'polypeptide(L)'
;TIRYEVYQIVEADAVTRIDFNRNDQVDVFDVDELAVRLQSDAFNPLLDLNQDQANNGLDLLFAVNRIAKTSIGDVNLDGQFNSQDLVQVFTAGEYDDGLTGNSLWSEGDWNGDGDFDSSDFVTAFTEGNYTSASIVSVPEPANAMLLMIGVLLWRVRLGRRR
;
A
#
# COMPACT_ATOMS: atom_id res chain seq x y z
N THR A 1 6.43 3.48 33.99
CA THR A 1 7.51 4.28 33.37
C THR A 1 8.56 3.37 32.74
N ILE A 2 9.23 2.49 33.50
CA ILE A 2 10.26 1.56 32.97
C ILE A 2 9.78 0.67 31.81
N ARG A 3 8.54 0.15 31.89
CA ARG A 3 7.98 -0.69 30.82
C ARG A 3 7.80 0.07 29.49
N TYR A 4 7.50 1.36 29.53
CA TYR A 4 7.32 2.18 28.32
C TYR A 4 8.66 2.56 27.67
N GLU A 5 9.69 2.84 28.46
CA GLU A 5 11.03 3.11 27.95
C GLU A 5 11.66 1.89 27.27
N VAL A 6 11.42 0.68 27.79
CA VAL A 6 11.89 -0.57 27.15
C VAL A 6 11.23 -0.80 25.80
N TYR A 7 9.92 -0.56 25.65
CA TYR A 7 9.24 -0.70 24.35
C TYR A 7 9.79 0.29 23.30
N GLN A 8 10.06 1.55 23.69
CA GLN A 8 10.60 2.57 22.79
C GLN A 8 12.02 2.23 22.29
N ILE A 9 12.86 1.61 23.14
CA ILE A 9 14.23 1.23 22.76
C ILE A 9 14.23 0.07 21.74
N VAL A 10 13.31 -0.89 21.89
CA VAL A 10 13.20 -2.03 20.96
C VAL A 10 12.68 -1.59 19.59
N GLU A 11 11.72 -0.66 19.54
CA GLU A 11 11.23 -0.09 18.27
C GLU A 11 12.31 0.74 17.56
N ALA A 12 13.10 1.55 18.29
CA ALA A 12 14.15 2.38 17.68
C ALA A 12 15.30 1.56 17.08
N ASP A 13 15.66 0.43 17.72
CA ASP A 13 16.65 -0.51 17.18
C ASP A 13 16.13 -1.20 15.91
N ALA A 14 14.83 -1.53 15.87
CA ALA A 14 14.21 -2.14 14.69
C ALA A 14 14.10 -1.16 13.51
N VAL A 15 13.78 0.12 13.76
CA VAL A 15 13.82 1.19 12.72
C VAL A 15 15.22 1.30 12.12
N THR A 16 16.25 1.33 12.96
CA THR A 16 17.66 1.43 12.50
C THR A 16 18.10 0.20 11.69
N ARG A 17 17.53 -0.96 11.96
CA ARG A 17 17.84 -2.21 11.22
C ARG A 17 17.19 -2.26 9.84
N ILE A 18 16.04 -1.61 9.67
CA ILE A 18 15.25 -1.63 8.43
C ILE A 18 15.59 -0.47 7.51
N ASP A 19 16.03 0.68 8.04
CA ASP A 19 16.55 1.77 7.22
C ASP A 19 17.85 1.34 6.51
N PHE A 20 17.70 0.72 5.34
CA PHE A 20 18.79 0.11 4.60
C PHE A 20 19.55 1.15 3.78
N ASN A 21 18.84 2.16 3.29
CA ASN A 21 19.42 3.24 2.50
C ASN A 21 20.02 4.37 3.38
N ARG A 22 19.80 4.33 4.70
CA ARG A 22 20.30 5.25 5.74
C ARG A 22 19.81 6.68 5.54
N ASN A 23 18.55 6.84 5.16
CA ASN A 23 17.91 8.15 4.96
C ASN A 23 17.12 8.64 6.19
N ASP A 24 17.22 7.93 7.33
CA ASP A 24 16.49 8.17 8.57
C ASP A 24 14.96 8.04 8.43
N GLN A 25 14.49 7.40 7.36
CA GLN A 25 13.08 7.07 7.10
C GLN A 25 12.96 5.56 6.91
N VAL A 26 11.77 5.03 7.18
CA VAL A 26 11.40 3.67 6.80
C VAL A 26 10.29 3.84 5.79
N ASP A 27 10.65 3.71 4.52
CA ASP A 27 9.75 3.91 3.39
C ASP A 27 9.62 2.65 2.52
N VAL A 28 8.93 2.76 1.39
CA VAL A 28 8.65 1.62 0.51
C VAL A 28 9.95 0.99 -0.02
N PHE A 29 11.02 1.77 -0.20
CA PHE A 29 12.30 1.23 -0.66
C PHE A 29 12.90 0.30 0.38
N ASP A 30 12.77 0.61 1.67
CA ASP A 30 13.26 -0.24 2.74
C ASP A 30 12.44 -1.53 2.88
N VAL A 31 11.11 -1.45 2.66
CA VAL A 31 10.22 -2.62 2.68
C VAL A 31 10.48 -3.54 1.48
N ASP A 32 10.65 -2.99 0.28
CA ASP A 32 11.02 -3.76 -0.91
C ASP A 32 12.41 -4.41 -0.75
N GLU A 33 13.37 -3.66 -0.20
CA GLU A 33 14.69 -4.22 0.08
C GLU A 33 14.65 -5.31 1.16
N LEU A 34 13.76 -5.19 2.15
CA LEU A 34 13.51 -6.25 3.11
C LEU A 34 12.98 -7.51 2.42
N ALA A 35 11.98 -7.38 1.54
CA ALA A 35 11.41 -8.51 0.79
C ALA A 35 12.49 -9.24 -0.01
N VAL A 36 13.33 -8.51 -0.77
CA VAL A 36 14.46 -9.10 -1.51
C VAL A 36 15.42 -9.84 -0.59
N ARG A 37 15.73 -9.29 0.59
CA ARG A 37 16.66 -9.91 1.54
C ARG A 37 16.09 -11.14 2.22
N LEU A 38 14.78 -11.20 2.45
CA LEU A 38 14.08 -12.34 3.05
C LEU A 38 14.01 -13.54 2.08
N GLN A 39 14.11 -13.32 0.78
CA GLN A 39 14.21 -14.41 -0.21
C GLN A 39 15.56 -15.16 -0.17
N SER A 40 16.53 -14.72 0.64
CA SER A 40 17.81 -15.42 0.81
C SER A 40 17.67 -16.72 1.62
N ASP A 41 18.20 -17.82 1.07
CA ASP A 41 18.27 -19.13 1.77
C ASP A 41 19.09 -19.11 3.08
N ALA A 42 19.95 -18.10 3.25
CA ALA A 42 20.79 -17.98 4.44
C ALA A 42 20.07 -17.21 5.56
N PHE A 43 19.87 -17.88 6.70
CA PHE A 43 19.32 -17.24 7.90
C PHE A 43 20.18 -16.04 8.34
N ASN A 44 19.54 -14.90 8.53
CA ASN A 44 20.13 -13.68 9.04
C ASN A 44 19.40 -13.27 10.33
N PRO A 45 20.05 -13.39 11.51
CA PRO A 45 19.45 -13.01 12.79
C PRO A 45 19.06 -11.52 12.89
N LEU A 46 19.57 -10.67 12.00
CA LEU A 46 19.21 -9.25 11.97
C LEU A 46 17.88 -8.99 11.26
N LEU A 47 17.44 -9.92 10.40
CA LEU A 47 16.20 -9.83 9.63
C LEU A 47 15.05 -10.65 10.27
N ASP A 48 15.33 -11.39 11.35
CA ASP A 48 14.30 -12.03 12.20
C ASP A 48 13.72 -10.96 13.15
N LEU A 49 12.73 -10.23 12.63
CA LEU A 49 12.12 -9.07 13.26
C LEU A 49 11.03 -9.48 14.25
N ASN A 50 10.30 -10.55 13.93
CA ASN A 50 9.24 -11.07 14.78
C ASN A 50 9.76 -12.03 15.88
N GLN A 51 11.05 -12.40 15.84
CA GLN A 51 11.75 -13.29 16.77
C GLN A 51 11.24 -14.73 16.76
N ASP A 52 10.76 -15.22 15.61
CA ASP A 52 10.27 -16.59 15.43
C ASP A 52 11.35 -17.57 14.94
N GLN A 53 12.60 -17.11 14.78
CA GLN A 53 13.74 -17.87 14.30
C GLN A 53 13.67 -18.30 12.83
N ALA A 54 12.84 -17.62 12.03
CA ALA A 54 12.82 -17.72 10.59
C ALA A 54 13.08 -16.35 9.94
N ASN A 55 13.42 -16.36 8.66
CA ASN A 55 13.41 -15.16 7.81
C ASN A 55 12.34 -15.42 6.74
N ASN A 56 11.16 -14.85 6.91
CA ASN A 56 10.02 -15.10 6.02
C ASN A 56 9.07 -13.90 5.96
N GLY A 57 7.97 -14.03 5.22
CA GLY A 57 6.96 -12.98 5.09
C GLY A 57 6.36 -12.47 6.41
N LEU A 58 6.40 -13.24 7.51
CA LEU A 58 5.98 -12.75 8.82
C LEU A 58 6.90 -11.65 9.36
N ASP A 59 8.18 -11.63 8.98
CA ASP A 59 9.09 -10.52 9.29
C ASP A 59 8.72 -9.27 8.49
N LEU A 60 8.36 -9.44 7.22
CA LEU A 60 7.87 -8.35 6.36
C LEU A 60 6.58 -7.76 6.93
N LEU A 61 5.60 -8.61 7.27
CA LEU A 61 4.35 -8.19 7.91
C LEU A 61 4.59 -7.49 9.25
N PHE A 62 5.56 -7.96 10.04
CA PHE A 62 5.95 -7.29 11.27
C PHE A 62 6.54 -5.90 10.98
N ALA A 63 7.43 -5.77 9.99
CA ALA A 63 8.02 -4.50 9.58
C ALA A 63 6.95 -3.48 9.19
N VAL A 64 6.04 -3.85 8.29
CA VAL A 64 4.97 -2.97 7.79
C VAL A 64 4.07 -2.50 8.94
N ASN A 65 3.55 -3.42 9.76
CA ASN A 65 2.58 -3.10 10.80
C ASN A 65 3.18 -2.39 12.02
N ARG A 66 4.40 -2.77 12.44
CA ARG A 66 4.99 -2.31 13.70
C ARG A 66 6.01 -1.20 13.52
N ILE A 67 6.76 -1.23 12.43
CA ILE A 67 7.93 -0.35 12.23
C ILE A 67 7.56 0.78 11.27
N ALA A 68 7.08 0.45 10.07
CA ALA A 68 6.53 1.43 9.12
C ALA A 68 5.21 2.05 9.62
N LYS A 69 4.52 1.37 10.57
CA LYS A 69 3.29 1.82 11.22
C LYS A 69 2.17 2.10 10.23
N THR A 70 2.06 1.27 9.20
CA THR A 70 0.97 1.32 8.24
C THR A 70 0.11 0.04 8.27
N SER A 71 -0.90 0.00 7.41
CA SER A 71 -1.75 -1.14 7.13
C SER A 71 -1.16 -1.99 6.00
N ILE A 72 -1.42 -3.30 6.06
CA ILE A 72 -1.22 -4.16 4.89
C ILE A 72 -2.11 -3.65 3.74
N GLY A 73 -1.57 -3.73 2.51
CA GLY A 73 -2.20 -3.22 1.29
C GLY A 73 -1.93 -1.74 1.00
N ASP A 74 -1.39 -0.96 1.94
CA ASP A 74 -0.90 0.40 1.69
C ASP A 74 0.48 0.31 1.01
N VAL A 75 0.47 0.32 -0.31
CA VAL A 75 1.65 0.02 -1.12
C VAL A 75 2.61 1.20 -1.21
N ASN A 76 2.08 2.42 -1.06
CA ASN A 76 2.85 3.66 -1.13
C ASN A 76 3.19 4.23 0.26
N LEU A 77 2.75 3.55 1.32
CA LEU A 77 2.94 3.90 2.73
C LEU A 77 2.39 5.29 3.09
N ASP A 78 1.32 5.75 2.45
CA ASP A 78 0.67 7.03 2.73
C ASP A 78 -0.27 7.00 3.96
N GLY A 79 -0.39 5.82 4.58
CA GLY A 79 -1.22 5.53 5.74
C GLY A 79 -2.64 5.09 5.38
N GLN A 80 -2.98 4.93 4.10
CA GLN A 80 -4.33 4.56 3.65
C GLN A 80 -4.28 3.46 2.59
N PHE A 81 -4.65 2.24 2.98
CA PHE A 81 -4.98 1.21 2.00
C PHE A 81 -6.29 1.58 1.25
N ASN A 82 -6.18 1.92 -0.03
CA ASN A 82 -7.28 2.37 -0.87
C ASN A 82 -7.11 1.96 -2.35
N SER A 83 -7.97 2.47 -3.23
CA SER A 83 -7.95 2.13 -4.65
C SER A 83 -6.69 2.54 -5.40
N GLN A 84 -5.96 3.56 -4.92
CA GLN A 84 -4.70 4.00 -5.54
C GLN A 84 -3.63 2.94 -5.38
N ASP A 85 -3.58 2.25 -4.23
CA ASP A 85 -2.67 1.14 -3.99
C ASP A 85 -2.94 -0.02 -4.95
N LEU A 86 -4.22 -0.36 -5.10
CA LEU A 86 -4.65 -1.39 -6.04
C LEU A 86 -4.24 -1.05 -7.48
N VAL A 87 -4.42 0.21 -7.90
CA VAL A 87 -4.00 0.64 -9.24
C VAL A 87 -2.48 0.54 -9.41
N GLN A 88 -1.71 0.86 -8.37
CA GLN A 88 -0.25 0.78 -8.42
C GLN A 88 0.23 -0.67 -8.60
N VAL A 89 -0.23 -1.62 -7.79
CA VAL A 89 0.18 -3.04 -7.91
C VAL A 89 -0.26 -3.65 -9.25
N PHE A 90 -1.45 -3.32 -9.73
CA PHE A 90 -1.88 -3.79 -11.07
C PHE A 90 -1.13 -3.13 -12.23
N THR A 91 -0.47 -1.98 -11.99
CA THR A 91 0.39 -1.35 -12.99
C THR A 91 1.74 -2.05 -13.09
N ALA A 92 2.22 -2.69 -12.01
CA ALA A 92 3.41 -3.55 -12.05
C ALA A 92 3.20 -4.77 -12.96
N GLY A 93 1.98 -5.34 -12.94
CA GLY A 93 1.55 -6.36 -13.90
C GLY A 93 1.98 -7.78 -13.57
N GLU A 94 2.26 -8.06 -12.29
CA GLU A 94 2.77 -9.35 -11.82
C GLU A 94 1.70 -10.29 -11.26
N TYR A 95 0.45 -9.81 -11.19
CA TYR A 95 -0.67 -10.61 -10.70
C TYR A 95 -0.85 -11.90 -11.53
N ASP A 96 -0.70 -13.07 -10.89
CA ASP A 96 -0.83 -14.39 -11.52
C ASP A 96 0.00 -14.51 -12.84
N ASP A 97 1.20 -13.92 -12.90
CA ASP A 97 2.01 -13.91 -14.13
C ASP A 97 2.74 -15.24 -14.42
N GLY A 98 2.83 -16.12 -13.42
CA GLY A 98 3.46 -17.44 -13.50
C GLY A 98 4.99 -17.43 -13.39
N LEU A 99 5.59 -16.29 -13.03
CA LEU A 99 6.96 -16.18 -12.57
C LEU A 99 6.98 -16.35 -11.04
N THR A 100 8.05 -16.94 -10.51
CA THR A 100 8.16 -17.21 -9.07
C THR A 100 9.23 -16.33 -8.45
N GLY A 101 8.91 -15.68 -7.33
CA GLY A 101 9.83 -14.85 -6.56
C GLY A 101 10.17 -13.53 -7.25
N ASN A 102 9.34 -13.04 -8.18
CA ASN A 102 9.58 -11.78 -8.87
C ASN A 102 8.85 -10.58 -8.28
N SER A 103 7.95 -10.79 -7.32
CA SER A 103 7.16 -9.72 -6.73
C SER A 103 7.74 -9.18 -5.43
N LEU A 104 7.64 -7.87 -5.31
CA LEU A 104 7.96 -7.10 -4.11
C LEU A 104 6.69 -6.57 -3.44
N TRP A 105 6.84 -6.00 -2.25
CA TRP A 105 5.74 -5.36 -1.53
C TRP A 105 5.06 -4.28 -2.39
N SER A 106 5.87 -3.44 -3.05
CA SER A 106 5.36 -2.37 -3.91
C SER A 106 4.66 -2.84 -5.18
N GLU A 107 4.80 -4.14 -5.51
CA GLU A 107 4.28 -4.79 -6.70
C GLU A 107 3.10 -5.72 -6.40
N GLY A 108 2.88 -6.08 -5.12
CA GLY A 108 1.68 -6.76 -4.64
C GLY A 108 1.91 -7.95 -3.70
N ASP A 109 3.17 -8.34 -3.45
CA ASP A 109 3.52 -9.42 -2.50
C ASP A 109 3.30 -8.94 -1.05
N TRP A 110 2.08 -9.08 -0.57
CA TRP A 110 1.65 -8.62 0.75
C TRP A 110 1.73 -9.71 1.81
N ASN A 111 1.88 -10.98 1.41
CA ASN A 111 2.11 -12.07 2.33
C ASN A 111 3.62 -12.37 2.54
N GLY A 112 4.48 -11.82 1.67
CA GLY A 112 5.94 -11.93 1.69
C GLY A 112 6.49 -13.28 1.19
N ASP A 113 5.78 -13.96 0.29
CA ASP A 113 6.19 -15.24 -0.31
C ASP A 113 6.91 -15.09 -1.66
N GLY A 114 6.99 -13.86 -2.17
CA GLY A 114 7.70 -13.49 -3.39
C GLY A 114 6.83 -13.49 -4.65
N ASP A 115 5.54 -13.81 -4.56
CA ASP A 115 4.61 -13.82 -5.68
C ASP A 115 3.42 -12.88 -5.40
N PHE A 116 2.86 -12.26 -6.45
CA PHE A 116 1.60 -11.52 -6.32
C PHE A 116 0.43 -12.35 -6.86
N ASP A 117 -0.38 -12.90 -5.95
CA ASP A 117 -1.52 -13.74 -6.30
C ASP A 117 -2.77 -13.50 -5.44
N SER A 118 -3.74 -14.40 -5.56
CA SER A 118 -4.99 -14.31 -4.80
C SER A 118 -4.83 -14.37 -3.28
N SER A 119 -3.75 -14.96 -2.78
CA SER A 119 -3.45 -15.09 -1.36
C SER A 119 -3.02 -13.75 -0.75
N ASP A 120 -2.33 -12.89 -1.50
CA ASP A 120 -2.02 -11.52 -1.08
C ASP A 120 -3.27 -10.70 -0.84
N PHE A 121 -4.26 -10.84 -1.73
CA PHE A 121 -5.56 -10.20 -1.52
C PHE A 121 -6.25 -10.72 -0.26
N VAL A 122 -6.14 -12.02 0.05
CA VAL A 122 -6.67 -12.55 1.31
C VAL A 122 -5.97 -11.89 2.50
N THR A 123 -4.64 -11.79 2.47
CA THR A 123 -3.85 -11.14 3.52
C THR A 123 -4.22 -9.67 3.68
N ALA A 124 -4.25 -8.90 2.60
CA ALA A 124 -4.57 -7.47 2.64
C ALA A 124 -6.01 -7.16 3.01
N PHE A 125 -7.00 -7.96 2.60
CA PHE A 125 -8.39 -7.71 3.01
C PHE A 125 -8.74 -8.30 4.38
N THR A 126 -7.95 -9.23 4.91
CA THR A 126 -8.16 -9.79 6.26
C THR A 126 -7.46 -8.95 7.32
N GLU A 127 -6.25 -8.50 7.05
CA GLU A 127 -5.42 -7.78 8.02
C GLU A 127 -5.31 -6.28 7.72
N GLY A 128 -5.48 -5.88 6.46
CA GLY A 128 -5.48 -4.49 6.06
C GLY A 128 -6.82 -3.79 6.32
N ASN A 129 -6.77 -2.46 6.33
CA ASN A 129 -7.92 -1.60 6.58
C ASN A 129 -8.31 -0.87 5.29
N TYR A 130 -8.83 -1.61 4.31
CA TYR A 130 -9.23 -1.03 3.03
C TYR A 130 -10.31 0.03 3.25
N THR A 131 -10.03 1.25 2.83
CA THR A 131 -10.99 2.33 2.82
C THR A 131 -11.21 2.82 1.40
N SER A 132 -12.46 3.11 1.07
CA SER A 132 -12.76 3.83 -0.15
C SER A 132 -12.03 5.18 -0.06
N ALA A 133 -11.12 5.45 -1.00
CA ALA A 133 -10.52 6.77 -1.12
C ALA A 133 -11.64 7.81 -1.05
N SER A 134 -11.50 8.81 -0.17
CA SER A 134 -12.52 9.85 -0.03
C SER A 134 -12.73 10.47 -1.41
N ILE A 135 -13.87 10.13 -2.02
CA ILE A 135 -14.32 10.76 -3.25
C ILE A 135 -14.51 12.24 -2.93
N VAL A 136 -13.48 13.05 -3.22
CA VAL A 136 -13.66 14.48 -3.40
C VAL A 136 -14.79 14.57 -4.39
N SER A 137 -15.91 15.17 -3.97
CA SER A 137 -17.08 15.32 -4.83
C SER A 137 -16.59 16.02 -6.10
N VAL A 138 -16.45 15.28 -7.19
CA VAL A 138 -16.07 15.87 -8.47
C VAL A 138 -17.21 16.83 -8.80
N PRO A 139 -16.95 18.15 -8.93
CA PRO A 139 -17.98 19.07 -9.35
C PRO A 139 -18.58 18.54 -10.64
N GLU A 140 -19.90 18.33 -10.66
CA GLU A 140 -20.55 17.76 -11.84
C GLU A 140 -20.02 18.47 -13.09
N PRO A 141 -19.52 17.73 -14.11
CA PRO A 141 -19.08 18.36 -15.35
C PRO A 141 -20.25 19.22 -15.85
N ALA A 142 -19.95 20.34 -16.50
CA ALA A 142 -20.86 21.46 -16.81
C ALA A 142 -22.19 21.13 -17.56
N ASN A 143 -22.57 19.85 -17.68
CA ASN A 143 -23.84 19.28 -18.08
C ASN A 143 -25.06 20.04 -17.54
N ALA A 144 -25.09 20.37 -16.24
CA ALA A 144 -26.20 21.15 -15.66
C ALA A 144 -26.27 22.56 -16.28
N MET A 145 -25.13 23.21 -16.52
CA MET A 145 -25.07 24.50 -17.21
C MET A 145 -25.44 24.38 -18.69
N LEU A 146 -24.99 23.32 -19.38
CA LEU A 146 -25.33 23.04 -20.78
C LEU A 146 -26.83 22.80 -20.96
N LEU A 147 -27.47 22.08 -20.04
CA LEU A 147 -28.92 21.88 -20.02
C LEU A 147 -29.66 23.20 -19.81
N MET A 148 -29.21 24.02 -18.85
CA MET A 148 -29.81 25.32 -18.59
C MET A 148 -29.69 26.27 -19.79
N ILE A 149 -28.53 26.32 -20.43
CA ILE A 149 -28.30 27.10 -21.66
C ILE A 149 -29.18 26.56 -22.80
N GLY A 150 -29.26 25.24 -22.97
CA GLY A 150 -30.11 24.60 -23.97
C GLY A 150 -31.60 24.94 -23.81
N VAL A 151 -32.12 24.91 -22.58
CA VAL A 151 -33.51 25.29 -22.27
C VAL A 151 -33.74 26.78 -22.57
N LEU A 152 -32.78 27.65 -22.23
CA LEU A 152 -32.89 29.08 -22.47
C LEU A 152 -32.93 29.41 -23.98
N LEU A 153 -32.04 28.80 -24.75
CA LEU A 153 -31.99 28.95 -26.21
C LEU A 153 -33.25 28.39 -26.88
N TRP A 154 -33.77 27.26 -26.40
CA TRP A 154 -35.03 26.69 -26.89
C TRP A 154 -36.21 27.63 -26.64
N ARG A 155 -36.31 28.23 -25.45
CA ARG A 155 -37.35 29.22 -25.12
C ARG A 155 -37.26 30.48 -25.99
N VAL A 156 -36.06 31.02 -26.20
CA VAL A 156 -35.87 32.19 -27.08
C VAL A 156 -36.26 31.87 -28.53
N ARG A 157 -35.96 30.66 -29.02
CA ARG A 157 -36.35 30.22 -30.37
C ARG A 157 -37.87 30.04 -30.53
N LEU A 158 -38.56 29.56 -29.49
CA LEU A 158 -40.03 29.43 -29.50
C LEU A 158 -40.72 30.80 -29.48
N GLY A 159 -40.17 31.78 -28.76
CA GLY A 159 -40.71 33.14 -28.70
C GLY A 159 -40.59 33.93 -30.00
N ARG A 160 -39.61 33.61 -30.86
CA ARG A 160 -39.39 34.25 -32.18
C ARG A 160 -40.20 33.64 -33.32
N ARG A 161 -40.95 32.55 -33.08
CA ARG A 161 -41.80 31.86 -34.07
C ARG A 161 -43.28 32.25 -33.97
N ARG A 162 -43.61 33.24 -33.15
CA ARG A 162 -44.90 33.91 -33.09
C ARG A 162 -44.75 35.30 -33.68
#